data_AF-A0A653D9R2-F1
#
_entry.id   AF-A0A653D9R2-F1
#
_cell.length_a   1.000
_cell.length_b   1.000
_cell.length_c   1.000
_cell.angle_alpha   90.00
_cell.angle_beta   90.00
_cell.angle_gamma   90.00
#
_symmetry.space_group_name_H-M   'P 1'
#
loop_
_entity.id
_entity.type
_entity.pdbx_description
1 polymer ?
#
loop_
_entity_poly.entity_id
_entity_poly.type
_entity_poly.pdbx_seq_one_letter_code
_entity_poly.pdbx_strand_id
1 'polypeptide(L)' 'MTDDLVTVKGAIVSKEYLDYLDEFYNFPVRDQDVWICGYPKSGTTWTQEMVWMIMNNLDVEGAKEDINFRVPFVE' A
#
# COMPACT_ATOMS: atom_id res chain seq x y z
N MET A 1 -11.62 -12.13 18.60
CA MET A 1 -10.82 -10.95 18.19
C MET A 1 -9.37 -11.33 17.91
N THR A 2 -8.72 -12.20 18.69
CA THR A 2 -7.41 -12.78 18.36
C THR A 2 -7.48 -13.98 17.42
N ASP A 3 -8.66 -14.60 17.29
CA ASP A 3 -8.85 -15.78 16.42
C ASP A 3 -8.72 -15.46 14.93
N ASP A 4 -8.70 -14.18 14.55
CA ASP A 4 -8.61 -13.73 13.15
C ASP A 4 -7.19 -13.28 12.77
N LEU A 5 -6.21 -13.48 13.66
CA LEU A 5 -4.81 -13.12 13.45
C LEU A 5 -3.93 -14.36 13.30
N VAL A 6 -2.86 -14.23 12.51
CA VAL A 6 -1.85 -15.28 12.30
C VAL A 6 -0.46 -14.66 12.27
N THR A 7 0.55 -15.43 12.66
CA THR A 7 1.95 -15.02 12.53
C THR A 7 2.54 -15.56 11.24
N VAL A 8 2.97 -14.65 10.35
CA VAL A 8 3.66 -14.98 9.10
C VAL A 8 5.04 -14.34 9.13
N LYS A 9 6.10 -15.16 9.01
CA LYS A 9 7.51 -14.70 9.04
C LYS A 9 7.86 -13.72 10.18
N GLY A 10 7.20 -13.85 11.33
CA GLY A 10 7.44 -13.02 12.52
C GLY A 10 6.59 -11.74 12.61
N ALA A 11 5.72 -11.47 11.64
CA ALA A 11 4.73 -10.39 11.69
C ALA A 11 3.33 -10.94 12.02
N ILE A 12 2.55 -10.19 12.80
CA ILE A 12 1.14 -10.51 13.07
C ILE A 12 0.29 -9.81 12.02
N VAL A 13 -0.47 -10.60 11.26
CA VAL A 13 -1.34 -10.17 10.16
C VAL A 13 -2.72 -10.80 10.32
N SER A 14 -3.71 -10.32 9.57
CA SER A 14 -5.03 -10.99 9.54
C SER A 14 -4.94 -12.34 8.82
N LYS A 15 -5.85 -13.26 9.13
CA LYS A 15 -5.88 -14.58 8.48
C LYS A 15 -6.17 -14.50 6.99
N GLU A 16 -6.95 -13.51 6.56
CA GLU A 16 -7.25 -13.24 5.15
C GLU A 16 -5.98 -12.96 4.34
N TYR A 17 -4.89 -12.50 4.96
CA TYR A 17 -3.57 -12.37 4.30
C TYR A 17 -3.06 -13.68 3.70
N LEU A 18 -3.47 -14.83 4.26
CA LEU A 18 -3.09 -16.13 3.73
C LEU A 18 -3.73 -16.42 2.36
N ASP A 19 -4.87 -15.80 2.04
CA ASP A 19 -5.63 -16.09 0.83
C ASP A 19 -4.94 -15.57 -0.45
N TYR A 20 -4.11 -14.54 -0.32
CA TYR A 20 -3.36 -13.94 -1.44
C TYR A 20 -1.85 -13.86 -1.19
N LEU A 21 -1.34 -14.59 -0.19
CA LEU A 21 0.07 -14.58 0.19
C LEU A 21 1.00 -14.90 -0.99
N ASP A 22 0.70 -16.00 -1.68
CA ASP A 22 1.51 -16.47 -2.81
C ASP A 22 1.45 -15.51 -4.00
N GLU A 23 0.29 -14.91 -4.25
CA GLU A 23 0.11 -13.91 -5.30
C GLU A 23 0.90 -12.63 -4.99
N PHE A 24 0.88 -12.18 -3.72
CA PHE A 24 1.64 -11.01 -3.26
C PHE A 24 3.15 -11.22 -3.45
N TYR A 25 3.70 -12.37 -3.04
CA TYR A 25 5.14 -12.63 -3.19
C TYR A 25 5.60 -12.80 -4.64
N ASN A 26 4.69 -13.16 -5.55
CA ASN A 26 4.97 -13.29 -6.98
C ASN A 26 4.42 -12.12 -7.81
N PHE A 27 4.01 -11.03 -7.15
CA PHE A 27 3.44 -9.86 -7.81
C PHE A 27 4.42 -9.30 -8.86
N PRO A 28 3.98 -9.08 -10.11
CA PRO A 28 4.86 -8.59 -11.17
C PRO A 28 5.22 -7.12 -10.93
N VAL A 29 6.48 -6.86 -10.61
CA VAL A 29 7.03 -5.52 -10.41
C VAL A 29 7.55 -4.95 -11.73
N ARG A 30 7.34 -3.65 -11.96
CA ARG A 30 7.85 -2.90 -13.10
C ARG A 30 8.92 -1.89 -12.65
N ASP A 31 9.84 -1.56 -13.55
CA ASP A 31 10.94 -0.62 -13.25
C ASP A 31 10.49 0.80 -12.87
N GLN A 32 9.23 1.15 -13.17
CA GLN A 32 8.66 2.47 -12.89
C GLN A 32 7.75 2.48 -11.67
N ASP A 33 7.58 1.34 -10.99
CA ASP A 33 6.73 1.26 -9.81
C ASP A 33 7.36 2.03 -8.64
N VAL A 34 6.53 2.78 -7.92
CA VAL A 34 6.91 3.49 -6.70
C VAL A 34 6.16 2.90 -5.52
N TRP A 35 6.90 2.39 -4.55
CA TRP A 35 6.34 1.75 -3.35
C TRP A 35 6.39 2.71 -2.15
N ILE A 36 5.28 2.80 -1.44
CA ILE A 36 5.17 3.60 -0.22
C ILE A 36 4.94 2.65 0.95
N CYS A 37 6.04 2.30 1.62
CA CYS A 37 6.04 1.32 2.69
C CYS A 37 6.17 2.00 4.05
N GLY A 38 5.37 1.57 5.02
CA GLY A 38 5.49 2.04 6.40
C GLY A 38 4.58 1.23 7.33
N TYR A 39 4.95 1.13 8.60
CA TYR A 39 4.10 0.50 9.60
C TYR A 39 2.77 1.29 9.72
N PRO A 40 1.61 0.65 9.98
CA PRO A 40 0.35 1.36 10.07
C PRO A 40 0.44 2.57 11.00
N LYS A 41 -0.16 3.68 10.55
CA LYS A 41 -0.20 4.98 11.27
C LYS A 41 1.14 5.73 11.38
N SER A 42 2.14 5.38 10.56
CA SER A 42 3.43 6.10 10.48
C SER A 42 3.46 7.31 9.53
N GLY A 43 2.32 7.77 9.01
CA GLY A 43 2.25 8.90 8.07
C GLY A 43 2.27 8.51 6.58
N THR A 44 1.93 7.25 6.27
CA THR A 44 1.86 6.76 4.88
C THR A 44 0.89 7.59 4.01
N THR A 45 -0.28 8.00 4.51
CA THR A 45 -1.21 8.85 3.75
C THR A 45 -0.60 10.19 3.31
N TRP A 46 0.15 10.87 4.20
CA TRP A 46 0.84 12.10 3.81
C TRP A 46 1.91 11.84 2.77
N THR A 47 2.64 10.73 2.90
CA THR A 47 3.68 10.33 1.95
C THR A 47 3.07 10.01 0.58
N GLN A 48 1.93 9.31 0.54
CA GLN A 48 1.17 9.03 -0.68
C GLN A 48 0.82 10.32 -1.43
N GLU A 49 0.28 11.33 -0.75
CA GLU A 49 -0.04 12.61 -1.39
C GLU A 49 1.19 13.34 -1.90
N MET A 50 2.26 13.44 -1.09
CA MET A 50 3.47 14.15 -1.50
C MET A 50 4.13 13.50 -2.72
N VAL A 51 4.25 12.17 -2.72
CA VAL A 51 4.84 11.42 -3.83
C VAL A 51 3.97 11.56 -5.08
N TRP A 52 2.67 11.39 -4.96
CA TRP A 52 1.76 11.51 -6.11
C TRP A 52 1.83 12.91 -6.74
N MET A 53 1.84 13.97 -5.92
CA MET A 53 1.97 15.35 -6.40
C MET A 53 3.29 15.58 -7.14
N ILE A 54 4.41 15.09 -6.62
CA ILE A 54 5.73 15.23 -7.28
C ILE A 54 5.74 14.51 -8.62
N MET A 55 5.22 13.28 -8.67
CA MET A 55 5.21 12.45 -9.89
C MET A 55 4.27 12.99 -10.97
N ASN A 56 3.22 13.73 -10.58
CA ASN A 56 2.21 14.26 -11.49
C ASN A 56 2.34 15.78 -11.69
N ASN A 57 3.56 16.33 -11.60
CA ASN A 57 3.86 17.74 -11.89
C ASN A 57 3.01 18.74 -11.08
N LEU A 58 2.69 18.41 -9.84
CA LEU A 58 1.84 19.19 -8.94
C LEU A 58 0.43 19.42 -9.49
N ASP A 59 -0.17 18.43 -10.17
CA ASP A 59 -1.56 18.47 -10.62
C ASP A 59 -2.56 18.45 -9.44
N VAL A 60 -2.90 19.64 -8.95
CA VAL A 60 -3.84 19.82 -7.83
C VAL A 60 -5.26 19.37 -8.17
N GLU A 61 -5.68 19.47 -9.43
CA GLU A 61 -7.04 19.07 -9.82
C GLU A 61 -7.16 17.55 -9.86
N GLY A 62 -6.17 16.86 -10.44
CA GLY A 62 -6.08 15.40 -10.39
C GLY A 62 -5.95 14.86 -8.97
N ALA A 63 -5.26 15.57 -8.07
CA ALA A 63 -5.11 15.17 -6.67
C ALA A 63 -6.42 15.17 -5.86
N LYS A 64 -7.50 15.78 -6.37
CA LYS A 64 -8.83 15.73 -5.73
C LYS A 64 -9.50 14.36 -5.86
N GLU A 65 -9.04 13.53 -6.78
CA GLU A 65 -9.49 12.14 -6.90
C GLU A 65 -9.14 11.37 -5.63
N ASP A 66 -9.98 10.40 -5.27
CA ASP A 66 -9.77 9.59 -4.06
C ASP A 66 -8.39 8.91 -4.12
N ILE A 67 -7.69 8.95 -2.99
CA ILE A 67 -6.31 8.45 -2.89
C ILE A 67 -6.21 6.96 -3.26
N ASN A 68 -7.27 6.18 -3.06
CA ASN A 68 -7.30 4.75 -3.38
C ASN A 68 -7.30 4.49 -4.91
N PHE A 69 -7.77 5.44 -5.72
CA PHE A 69 -7.65 5.35 -7.18
C PHE A 69 -6.30 5.85 -7.70
N ARG A 70 -5.65 6.73 -6.94
CA ARG A 70 -4.34 7.30 -7.30
C ARG A 70 -3.16 6.47 -6.83
N VAL A 71 -3.28 5.83 -5.68
CA VAL A 71 -2.27 4.98 -5.05
C VAL A 71 -2.95 3.69 -4.60
N PRO A 72 -2.92 2.63 -5.44
CA PRO A 72 -3.48 1.34 -5.10
C PRO A 72 -2.84 0.80 -3.81
N PHE A 73 -3.68 0.34 -2.90
CA PHE A 73 -3.22 -0.28 -1.67
C PHE A 73 -2.83 -1.75 -1.93
N VAL A 74 -1.66 -2.14 -1.42
CA VAL A 74 -1.17 -3.52 -1.41
C VAL A 74 -0.82 -3.85 0.04
N GLU A 75 -1.34 -4.97 0.52
CA GLU A 75 -1.46 -5.38 1.93
C GLU A 75 -0.21 -6.07 2.49
#